data_AF-A0A9W9Z4N9-F1
#
_entry.id   AF-A0A9W9Z4N9-F1
#
_cell.length_a   1.000
_cell.length_b   1.000
_cell.length_c   1.000
_cell.angle_alpha   90.00
_cell.angle_beta   90.00
_cell.angle_gamma   90.00
#
_symmetry.space_group_name_H-M   'P 1'
#
loop_
_entity.id
_entity.type
_entity.pdbx_description
1 polymer ?
#
loop_
_entity_poly.entity_id
_entity_poly.type
_entity_poly.pdbx_seq_one_letter_code
_entity_poly.pdbx_strand_id
1 'polypeptide(L)'
;MAMNNFLDLTALAAYGGRHVVVPFVKDSLFYGSGIKEGFETLALYFNVTALNRTLLSRGHGTLISWKEFQDVCKGKLDVLVHFDYTSLPKTTTYSQGTRAFFPCKDRHKNTFGDFKVRTTLCMNVFALDSVEKFENEVVKRLPCVGLAQWRGSANSPYKAQFKLSSVVKDRMRSQDADILFSSNLLQVARDFIAKNLSPLFVSVHIRAERILQLGKTIRDIATVKKCISNLTMQLQSTTNVGKVSIPVFVAADFAEFGSSTRLARSARKETKPLMKILGPLRPVSFQPSAYNLTDRGAVAIVEMNILASAKHLFVVGGGTFQGWVVNQFLKKNNIEHRSTVKCRSEQCNNLCYF
;
A
#
# COMPACT_ATOMS: atom_id res chain seq x y z
N MET A 1 1.83 -0.66 -1.27
CA MET A 1 0.62 -0.08 -1.90
C MET A 1 -0.03 0.94 -0.98
N ALA A 2 -0.57 2.03 -1.53
CA ALA A 2 -1.16 3.15 -0.79
C ALA A 2 -2.64 2.96 -0.39
N MET A 3 -3.20 1.75 -0.47
CA MET A 3 -4.64 1.49 -0.36
C MET A 3 -5.30 2.03 0.92
N ASN A 4 -4.70 1.81 2.10
CA ASN A 4 -5.25 2.36 3.35
C ASN A 4 -5.34 3.89 3.33
N ASN A 5 -4.41 4.57 2.66
CA ASN A 5 -4.48 6.03 2.55
C ASN A 5 -5.67 6.44 1.67
N PHE A 6 -5.92 5.72 0.57
CA PHE A 6 -7.07 5.98 -0.28
C PHE A 6 -8.41 5.74 0.44
N LEU A 7 -8.54 4.64 1.18
CA LEU A 7 -9.74 4.36 1.98
C LEU A 7 -9.95 5.38 3.11
N ASP A 8 -8.87 5.93 3.66
CA ASP A 8 -8.95 7.03 4.62
C ASP A 8 -9.44 8.33 3.98
N LEU A 9 -9.12 8.55 2.70
CA LEU A 9 -9.60 9.72 1.95
C LEU A 9 -11.12 9.64 1.73
N THR A 10 -11.63 8.46 1.38
CA THR A 10 -13.07 8.26 1.20
C THR A 10 -13.82 8.39 2.52
N ALA A 11 -13.22 8.00 3.64
CA ALA A 11 -13.79 8.25 4.96
C ALA A 11 -13.77 9.75 5.34
N LEU A 12 -12.72 10.49 4.97
CA LEU A 12 -12.65 11.94 5.16
C LEU A 12 -13.77 12.65 4.37
N ALA A 13 -14.00 12.21 3.13
CA ALA A 13 -15.00 12.79 2.23
C ALA A 13 -16.45 12.60 2.71
N ALA A 14 -16.72 11.59 3.54
CA ALA A 14 -18.06 11.22 3.98
C ALA A 14 -18.78 12.35 4.75
N TYR A 15 -18.08 13.11 5.59
CA TYR A 15 -18.72 14.14 6.43
C TYR A 15 -19.39 15.24 5.59
N GLY A 16 -18.70 15.71 4.55
CA GLY A 16 -19.22 16.75 3.65
C GLY A 16 -20.12 16.22 2.53
N GLY A 17 -20.46 14.93 2.53
CA GLY A 17 -21.17 14.30 1.40
C GLY A 17 -20.38 14.38 0.09
N ARG A 18 -19.04 14.40 0.18
CA ARG A 18 -18.17 14.60 -0.99
C ARG A 18 -17.93 13.30 -1.72
N HIS A 19 -17.72 13.44 -3.03
CA HIS A 19 -17.17 12.38 -3.85
C HIS A 19 -15.64 12.47 -3.92
N VAL A 20 -14.99 11.31 -3.98
CA VAL A 20 -13.56 11.20 -4.25
C VAL A 20 -13.36 10.86 -5.72
N VAL A 21 -12.55 11.65 -6.42
CA VAL A 21 -12.22 11.35 -7.82
C VAL A 21 -11.40 10.06 -7.87
N VAL A 22 -11.81 9.12 -8.74
CA VAL A 22 -11.09 7.86 -8.93
C VAL A 22 -9.63 8.16 -9.30
N PRO A 23 -8.64 7.69 -8.53
CA PRO A 23 -7.25 7.97 -8.83
C PRO A 23 -6.78 7.14 -10.02
N PHE A 24 -5.81 7.68 -10.74
CA PHE A 24 -4.94 6.89 -11.60
C PHE A 24 -3.92 6.13 -10.76
N VAL A 25 -3.37 5.06 -11.32
CA VAL A 25 -2.39 4.20 -10.65
C VAL A 25 -1.15 4.01 -11.48
N LYS A 26 -0.01 3.91 -10.80
CA LYS A 26 1.27 3.50 -11.39
C LYS A 26 2.19 2.98 -10.29
N ASP A 27 2.77 1.80 -10.49
CA ASP A 27 3.76 1.19 -9.61
C ASP A 27 3.34 1.17 -8.13
N SER A 28 2.07 0.83 -7.86
CA SER A 28 1.43 0.79 -6.54
C SER A 28 1.16 2.14 -5.84
N LEU A 29 1.40 3.26 -6.55
CA LEU A 29 1.09 4.63 -6.15
C LEU A 29 -0.19 5.13 -6.81
N PHE A 30 -0.91 6.00 -6.12
CA PHE A 30 -2.20 6.55 -6.57
C PHE A 30 -2.04 8.05 -6.83
N TYR A 31 -2.63 8.53 -7.93
CA TYR A 31 -2.45 9.88 -8.44
C TYR A 31 -3.80 10.54 -8.71
N GLY A 32 -4.02 11.70 -8.10
CA GLY A 32 -5.23 12.50 -8.25
C GLY A 32 -5.16 13.55 -9.37
N SER A 33 -4.13 13.53 -10.22
CA SER A 33 -4.07 14.41 -11.41
C SER A 33 -3.22 13.82 -12.53
N GLY A 34 -3.73 13.96 -13.76
CA GLY A 34 -3.05 13.75 -15.03
C GLY A 34 -3.07 12.31 -15.56
N ILE A 35 -3.69 12.14 -16.73
CA ILE A 35 -3.42 11.02 -17.65
C ILE A 35 -2.00 11.26 -18.17
N LYS A 36 -1.00 10.78 -17.44
CA LYS A 36 0.40 10.79 -17.89
C LYS A 36 0.71 9.46 -18.55
N GLU A 37 1.69 9.46 -19.44
CA GLU A 37 2.14 8.23 -20.10
C GLU A 37 2.50 7.14 -19.06
N GLY A 38 1.93 5.96 -19.28
CA GLY A 38 2.06 4.81 -18.39
C GLY A 38 1.31 4.93 -17.05
N PHE A 39 0.30 5.81 -16.95
CA PHE A 39 -0.66 5.80 -15.84
C PHE A 39 -1.87 4.99 -16.27
N GLU A 40 -2.35 4.14 -15.37
CA GLU A 40 -3.50 3.28 -15.59
C GLU A 40 -4.67 3.71 -14.72
N THR A 41 -5.87 3.22 -15.01
CA THR A 41 -7.03 3.46 -14.14
C THR A 41 -6.98 2.55 -12.91
N LEU A 42 -7.67 2.92 -11.83
CA LEU A 42 -7.83 2.05 -10.65
C LEU A 42 -8.38 0.65 -11.00
N ALA A 43 -9.06 0.52 -12.16
CA ALA A 43 -9.58 -0.75 -12.67
C ALA A 43 -8.50 -1.79 -12.98
N LEU A 44 -7.25 -1.36 -13.20
CA LEU A 44 -6.11 -2.27 -13.29
C LEU A 44 -5.99 -3.14 -12.04
N TYR A 45 -6.19 -2.54 -10.86
CA TYR A 45 -5.99 -3.21 -9.58
C TYR A 45 -7.29 -3.77 -8.98
N PHE A 46 -8.42 -3.09 -9.18
CA PHE A 46 -9.66 -3.40 -8.46
C PHE A 46 -10.89 -3.36 -9.35
N ASN A 47 -11.93 -4.10 -8.98
CA ASN A 47 -13.29 -3.89 -9.45
C ASN A 47 -13.83 -2.58 -8.83
N VAL A 48 -13.66 -1.47 -9.56
CA VAL A 48 -14.04 -0.12 -9.10
C VAL A 48 -15.53 -0.01 -8.80
N THR A 49 -16.39 -0.67 -9.58
CA THR A 49 -17.84 -0.69 -9.35
C THR A 49 -18.19 -1.35 -8.02
N ALA A 50 -17.62 -2.54 -7.76
CA ALA A 50 -17.84 -3.24 -6.49
C ALA A 50 -17.27 -2.46 -5.31
N LEU A 51 -16.07 -1.87 -5.47
CA LEU A 51 -15.48 -0.98 -4.47
C LEU A 51 -16.37 0.21 -4.15
N ASN A 52 -16.93 0.88 -5.15
CA ASN A 52 -17.80 2.02 -4.93
C ASN A 52 -19.09 1.64 -4.18
N ARG A 53 -19.67 0.47 -4.49
CA ARG A 53 -20.84 -0.07 -3.78
C ARG A 53 -20.51 -0.38 -2.31
N THR A 54 -19.35 -1.00 -2.04
CA THR A 54 -18.92 -1.30 -0.67
C THR A 54 -18.63 -0.03 0.14
N LEU A 55 -18.02 0.98 -0.49
CA LEU A 55 -17.80 2.29 0.14
C LEU A 55 -19.14 2.91 0.56
N LEU A 56 -20.11 2.95 -0.35
CA LEU A 56 -21.45 3.47 -0.07
C LEU A 56 -22.13 2.71 1.09
N SER A 57 -22.12 1.37 1.06
CA SER A 57 -22.77 0.56 2.09
C SER A 57 -22.16 0.74 3.48
N ARG A 58 -20.89 1.16 3.57
CA ARG A 58 -20.18 1.41 4.83
C ARG A 58 -20.16 2.87 5.24
N GLY A 59 -20.85 3.75 4.51
CA GLY A 59 -20.95 5.18 4.82
C GLY A 59 -19.71 5.99 4.46
N HIS A 60 -18.83 5.48 3.61
CA HIS A 60 -17.74 6.28 3.03
C HIS A 60 -18.27 7.22 1.92
N GLY A 61 -17.52 8.28 1.61
CA GLY A 61 -17.70 9.04 0.39
C GLY A 61 -17.47 8.17 -0.84
N THR A 62 -18.36 8.27 -1.83
CA THR A 62 -18.33 7.47 -3.06
C THR A 62 -17.36 8.04 -4.10
N LEU A 63 -17.07 7.23 -5.11
CA LEU A 63 -16.15 7.56 -6.18
C LEU A 63 -16.87 8.17 -7.38
N ILE A 64 -16.26 9.17 -8.01
CA ILE A 64 -16.67 9.74 -9.30
C ILE A 64 -15.56 9.62 -10.33
N SER A 65 -15.92 9.53 -11.60
CA SER A 65 -14.95 9.47 -12.69
C SER A 65 -14.19 10.79 -12.85
N TRP A 66 -13.02 10.71 -13.50
CA TRP A 66 -12.25 11.89 -13.88
C TRP A 66 -13.06 12.84 -14.78
N LYS A 67 -13.86 12.28 -15.68
CA LYS A 67 -14.71 13.05 -16.60
C LYS A 67 -15.78 13.84 -15.84
N GLU A 68 -16.52 13.20 -14.94
CA GLU A 68 -17.53 13.88 -14.11
C GLU A 68 -16.90 15.00 -13.28
N PHE A 69 -15.71 14.76 -12.71
CA PHE A 69 -14.97 15.79 -12.00
C PHE A 69 -14.59 16.96 -12.92
N GLN A 70 -14.13 16.71 -14.15
CA GLN A 70 -13.83 17.75 -15.13
C GLN A 70 -15.08 18.54 -15.54
N ASP A 71 -16.22 17.89 -15.68
CA ASP A 71 -17.49 18.53 -16.05
C ASP A 71 -17.96 19.51 -14.96
N VAL A 72 -17.81 19.12 -13.68
CA VAL A 72 -18.16 19.96 -12.53
C VAL A 72 -17.15 21.09 -12.31
N CYS A 73 -15.86 20.75 -12.27
CA CYS A 73 -14.81 21.68 -11.82
C CYS A 73 -14.15 22.47 -12.95
N LYS A 74 -14.36 22.06 -14.21
CA LYS A 74 -13.94 22.79 -15.43
C LYS A 74 -12.49 23.27 -15.40
N GLY A 75 -11.58 22.39 -14.97
CA GLY A 75 -10.14 22.68 -14.86
C GLY A 75 -9.78 23.68 -13.75
N LYS A 76 -10.65 23.88 -12.75
CA LYS A 76 -10.44 24.79 -11.62
C LYS A 76 -10.57 24.06 -10.28
N LEU A 77 -9.79 24.48 -9.30
CA LEU A 77 -9.91 24.09 -7.91
C LEU A 77 -10.22 25.36 -7.10
N ASP A 78 -11.27 25.30 -6.28
CA ASP A 78 -11.62 26.38 -5.36
C ASP A 78 -10.59 26.49 -4.23
N VAL A 79 -10.18 25.34 -3.71
CA VAL A 79 -9.21 25.22 -2.61
C VAL A 79 -8.22 24.11 -2.93
N LEU A 80 -6.93 24.41 -2.81
CA LEU A 80 -5.86 23.43 -2.75
C LEU A 80 -5.27 23.41 -1.35
N VAL A 81 -5.30 22.24 -0.70
CA VAL A 81 -4.72 22.06 0.63
C VAL A 81 -3.36 21.39 0.54
N HIS A 82 -2.33 22.09 1.02
CA HIS A 82 -0.99 21.57 1.26
C HIS A 82 -0.88 21.13 2.72
N PHE A 83 -0.88 19.82 2.93
CA PHE A 83 -0.61 19.23 4.23
C PHE A 83 0.88 19.31 4.55
N ASP A 84 1.23 20.03 5.61
CA ASP A 84 2.58 20.04 6.15
C ASP A 84 2.80 18.83 7.06
N TYR A 85 3.60 17.87 6.57
CA TYR A 85 4.02 16.67 7.31
C TYR A 85 5.42 16.83 7.93
N THR A 86 6.07 17.98 7.78
CA THR A 86 7.44 18.24 8.25
C THR A 86 7.48 18.79 9.67
N SER A 87 6.35 19.33 10.14
CA SER A 87 6.16 19.79 11.50
C SER A 87 6.16 18.61 12.48
N LEU A 88 7.35 18.15 12.87
CA LEU A 88 7.48 17.56 14.20
C LEU A 88 6.89 18.57 15.21
N PRO A 89 6.32 18.15 16.34
CA PRO A 89 5.85 19.07 17.41
C PRO A 89 6.98 19.92 18.04
N LYS A 90 8.12 20.09 17.37
CA LYS A 90 9.33 20.80 17.81
C LYS A 90 9.91 21.80 16.79
N THR A 91 9.30 22.05 15.63
CA THR A 91 9.76 23.15 14.77
C THR A 91 9.10 24.46 15.20
N THR A 92 9.94 25.40 15.62
CA THR A 92 9.68 26.78 16.04
C THR A 92 8.81 27.63 15.10
N THR A 93 8.46 27.12 13.91
CA THR A 93 7.51 27.74 12.97
C THR A 93 6.05 27.64 13.40
N TYR A 94 5.69 26.71 14.29
CA TYR A 94 4.34 26.55 14.82
C TYR A 94 4.38 26.65 16.34
N SER A 95 4.40 27.87 16.89
CA SER A 95 4.13 28.09 18.31
C SER A 95 2.70 27.61 18.61
N GLN A 96 2.42 27.11 19.81
CA GLN A 96 1.11 26.55 20.22
C GLN A 96 -0.08 27.53 20.10
N GLY A 97 0.12 28.77 19.63
CA GLY A 97 -0.91 29.72 19.21
C GLY A 97 -1.02 29.97 17.69
N THR A 98 -0.37 29.18 16.84
CA THR A 98 -0.44 29.34 15.37
C THR A 98 -1.71 28.73 14.80
N ARG A 99 -2.36 29.46 13.87
CA ARG A 99 -3.55 29.01 13.15
C ARG A 99 -3.30 27.64 12.51
N ALA A 100 -4.23 26.70 12.69
CA ALA A 100 -4.12 25.34 12.16
C ALA A 100 -3.90 25.30 10.63
N PHE A 101 -4.39 26.32 9.93
CA PHE A 101 -4.19 26.54 8.50
C PHE A 101 -4.01 28.04 8.19
N PHE A 102 -3.30 28.34 7.09
CA PHE A 102 -3.05 29.71 6.62
C PHE A 102 -2.79 29.73 5.11
N PRO A 103 -2.93 30.89 4.44
CA PRO A 103 -2.49 31.03 3.04
C PRO A 103 -1.01 30.69 2.91
N CYS A 104 -0.65 29.76 2.02
CA CYS A 104 0.75 29.38 1.84
C CYS A 104 1.61 30.59 1.43
N LYS A 105 2.75 30.82 2.09
CA LYS A 105 3.71 31.87 1.72
C LYS A 105 4.41 31.49 0.40
N ASP A 106 4.36 32.41 -0.56
CA ASP A 106 5.03 32.45 -1.87
C ASP A 106 5.79 31.19 -2.32
N ARG A 107 5.18 30.44 -3.26
CA ARG A 107 5.81 29.56 -4.28
C ARG A 107 4.82 28.65 -5.02
N HIS A 108 3.56 28.59 -4.59
CA HIS A 108 2.56 27.85 -5.33
C HIS A 108 1.99 28.77 -6.41
N LYS A 109 2.32 28.47 -7.67
CA LYS A 109 1.61 29.04 -8.83
C LYS A 109 0.11 28.92 -8.57
N ASN A 110 -0.70 29.79 -9.18
CA ASN A 110 -2.17 29.68 -9.22
C ASN A 110 -2.62 28.44 -10.02
N THR A 111 -1.79 27.40 -10.06
CA THR A 111 -1.95 26.18 -10.83
C THR A 111 -1.40 24.98 -10.05
N PHE A 112 -2.09 23.85 -10.09
CA PHE A 112 -1.62 22.57 -9.57
C PHE A 112 -1.84 21.49 -10.63
N GLY A 113 -0.76 20.99 -11.22
CA GLY A 113 -0.85 20.28 -12.48
C GLY A 113 -1.51 21.18 -13.54
N ASP A 114 -2.56 20.67 -14.17
CA ASP A 114 -3.31 21.38 -15.22
C ASP A 114 -4.48 22.23 -14.67
N PHE A 115 -4.68 22.25 -13.35
CA PHE A 115 -5.79 22.97 -12.72
C PHE A 115 -5.41 24.39 -12.36
N LYS A 116 -6.28 25.36 -12.63
CA LYS A 116 -6.21 26.71 -12.04
C LYS A 116 -6.71 26.67 -10.60
N VAL A 117 -6.00 27.27 -9.67
CA VAL A 117 -6.29 27.22 -8.23
C VAL A 117 -6.68 28.61 -7.73
N ARG A 118 -7.85 28.73 -7.11
CA ARG A 118 -8.35 30.00 -6.55
C ARG A 118 -7.69 30.32 -5.21
N THR A 119 -7.63 29.35 -4.30
CA THR A 119 -7.04 29.53 -2.96
C THR A 119 -6.12 28.37 -2.64
N THR A 120 -4.91 28.67 -2.15
CA THR A 120 -3.97 27.66 -1.68
C THR A 120 -3.73 27.82 -0.19
N LEU A 121 -4.02 26.78 0.58
CA LEU A 121 -3.90 26.77 2.04
C LEU A 121 -2.85 25.77 2.47
N CYS A 122 -2.00 26.17 3.41
CA CYS A 122 -1.03 25.33 4.08
C CYS A 122 -1.61 24.96 5.45
N MET A 123 -1.61 23.68 5.79
CA MET A 123 -2.23 23.17 7.00
C MET A 123 -1.27 22.27 7.76
N ASN A 124 -1.10 22.55 9.06
CA ASN A 124 -0.38 21.65 9.96
C ASN A 124 -1.27 20.45 10.28
N VAL A 125 -0.84 19.27 9.84
CA VAL A 125 -1.63 18.03 9.95
C VAL A 125 -1.81 17.53 11.38
N PHE A 126 -1.06 18.09 12.33
CA PHE A 126 -1.11 17.76 13.76
C PHE A 126 -1.91 18.78 14.57
N ALA A 127 -2.23 19.93 13.99
CA ALA A 127 -2.99 20.99 14.66
C ALA A 127 -4.52 20.84 14.49
N LEU A 128 -4.97 20.00 13.56
CA LEU A 128 -6.40 19.78 13.28
C LEU A 128 -6.72 18.28 13.16
N ASP A 129 -7.52 17.77 14.09
CA ASP A 129 -7.98 16.38 14.13
C ASP A 129 -9.49 16.22 13.81
N SER A 130 -10.23 17.31 13.73
CA SER A 130 -11.66 17.32 13.43
C SER A 130 -11.92 17.38 11.93
N VAL A 131 -12.62 16.36 11.41
CA VAL A 131 -13.09 16.32 10.02
C VAL A 131 -14.10 17.44 9.75
N GLU A 132 -14.97 17.71 10.72
CA GLU A 132 -15.96 18.78 10.64
C GLU A 132 -15.31 20.16 10.47
N LYS A 133 -14.31 20.47 11.30
CA LYS A 133 -13.58 21.75 11.18
C LYS A 133 -12.82 21.84 9.87
N PHE A 134 -12.25 20.74 9.39
CA PHE A 134 -11.63 20.71 8.07
C PHE A 134 -12.65 21.06 6.98
N GLU A 135 -13.83 20.45 7.01
CA GLU A 135 -14.88 20.69 6.03
C GLU A 135 -15.44 22.12 6.08
N ASN A 136 -15.74 22.62 7.28
CA ASN A 136 -16.43 23.88 7.47
C ASN A 136 -15.50 25.11 7.45
N GLU A 137 -14.26 24.99 7.95
CA GLU A 137 -13.36 26.13 8.12
C GLU A 137 -12.23 26.18 7.07
N VAL A 138 -11.67 25.02 6.70
CA VAL A 138 -10.53 24.94 5.77
C VAL A 138 -11.02 24.97 4.32
N VAL A 139 -11.86 24.00 3.94
CA VAL A 139 -12.37 23.88 2.57
C VAL A 139 -13.67 24.66 2.37
N LYS A 140 -14.30 25.12 3.47
CA LYS A 140 -15.49 25.99 3.48
C LYS A 140 -16.64 25.46 2.64
N ARG A 141 -16.82 24.12 2.62
CA ARG A 141 -17.81 23.42 1.79
C ARG A 141 -17.75 23.77 0.29
N LEU A 142 -16.62 24.29 -0.20
CA LEU A 142 -16.45 24.59 -1.62
C LEU A 142 -16.38 23.28 -2.44
N PRO A 143 -16.96 23.24 -3.64
CA PRO A 143 -17.16 21.98 -4.36
C PRO A 143 -15.84 21.36 -4.85
N CYS A 144 -14.94 22.16 -5.43
CA CYS A 144 -13.76 21.65 -6.13
C CYS A 144 -12.51 21.77 -5.24
N VAL A 145 -12.21 20.70 -4.50
CA VAL A 145 -11.09 20.67 -3.54
C VAL A 145 -9.98 19.76 -4.03
N GLY A 146 -8.77 20.28 -4.06
CA GLY A 146 -7.54 19.51 -4.30
C GLY A 146 -6.78 19.29 -3.00
N LEU A 147 -6.22 18.09 -2.84
CA LEU A 147 -5.23 17.80 -1.80
C LEU A 147 -3.88 17.58 -2.48
N ALA A 148 -2.91 18.45 -2.20
CA ALA A 148 -1.61 18.39 -2.88
C ALA A 148 -0.88 17.06 -2.63
N GLN A 149 -1.04 16.52 -1.42
CA GLN A 149 -0.61 15.18 -1.05
C GLN A 149 -1.47 14.65 0.09
N TRP A 150 -1.89 13.40 -0.02
CA TRP A 150 -2.61 12.71 1.05
C TRP A 150 -1.87 11.45 1.49
N ARG A 151 -1.54 11.37 2.79
CA ARG A 151 -0.83 10.22 3.39
C ARG A 151 -1.70 9.33 4.27
N GLY A 152 -3.02 9.54 4.25
CA GLY A 152 -3.96 8.86 5.13
C GLY A 152 -4.05 9.47 6.52
N SER A 153 -4.88 8.87 7.38
CA SER A 153 -5.09 9.30 8.76
C SER A 153 -4.79 8.18 9.75
N ALA A 154 -3.84 8.44 10.65
CA ALA A 154 -3.48 7.56 11.76
C ALA A 154 -2.66 8.32 12.80
N ASN A 155 -2.60 7.76 14.02
CA ASN A 155 -1.66 8.21 15.04
C ASN A 155 -0.21 7.89 14.62
N SER A 156 0.39 8.77 13.84
CA SER A 156 1.70 8.61 13.21
C SER A 156 2.26 9.97 12.78
N PRO A 157 3.56 10.24 12.98
CA PRO A 157 4.18 11.53 12.66
C PRO A 157 4.30 11.80 11.15
N TYR A 158 3.77 10.93 10.29
CA TYR A 158 3.81 11.08 8.84
C TYR A 158 2.41 11.08 8.20
N LYS A 159 1.36 11.15 9.03
CA LYS A 159 -0.05 11.08 8.63
C LYS A 159 -0.86 12.17 9.30
N ALA A 160 -2.00 12.50 8.70
CA ALA A 160 -2.95 13.40 9.33
C ALA A 160 -3.57 12.75 10.57
N GLN A 161 -4.03 13.59 11.51
CA GLN A 161 -4.60 13.15 12.78
C GLN A 161 -6.13 13.13 12.80
N PHE A 162 -6.79 13.18 11.64
CA PHE A 162 -8.25 13.19 11.56
C PHE A 162 -8.90 11.98 12.23
N LYS A 163 -9.83 12.24 13.14
CA LYS A 163 -10.64 11.22 13.82
C LYS A 163 -11.76 10.69 12.90
N LEU A 164 -11.38 9.91 11.89
CA LEU A 164 -12.30 9.39 10.87
C LEU A 164 -13.44 8.52 11.44
N SER A 165 -13.24 7.91 12.61
CA SER A 165 -14.26 7.09 13.29
C SER A 165 -15.47 7.89 13.77
N SER A 166 -15.37 9.22 13.88
CA SER A 166 -16.52 10.07 14.19
C SER A 166 -17.47 10.23 13.00
N VAL A 167 -17.02 9.88 11.79
CA VAL A 167 -17.79 10.02 10.54
C VAL A 167 -18.18 8.65 10.00
N VAL A 168 -17.24 7.71 9.98
CA VAL A 168 -17.43 6.36 9.43
C VAL A 168 -17.16 5.33 10.52
N LYS A 169 -18.22 4.67 11.01
CA LYS A 169 -18.12 3.65 12.07
C LYS A 169 -17.42 2.39 11.59
N ASP A 170 -17.82 1.86 10.43
CA ASP A 170 -17.22 0.69 9.78
C ASP A 170 -16.20 1.12 8.72
N ARG A 171 -15.04 1.61 9.18
CA ARG A 171 -13.97 2.07 8.30
C ARG A 171 -13.32 0.90 7.56
N MET A 172 -13.39 0.94 6.22
CA MET A 172 -12.68 0.00 5.36
C MET A 172 -11.17 0.07 5.55
N ARG A 173 -10.54 -1.10 5.53
CA ARG A 173 -9.07 -1.31 5.50
C ARG A 173 -8.66 -2.03 4.24
N SER A 174 -7.35 -2.11 4.00
CA SER A 174 -6.78 -2.81 2.86
C SER A 174 -7.32 -4.25 2.74
N GLN A 175 -7.55 -4.93 3.87
CA GLN A 175 -8.09 -6.29 3.88
C GLN A 175 -9.53 -6.40 3.35
N ASP A 176 -10.33 -5.34 3.50
CA ASP A 176 -11.69 -5.30 2.96
C ASP A 176 -11.69 -5.16 1.44
N ALA A 177 -10.59 -4.65 0.85
CA ALA A 177 -10.46 -4.46 -0.59
C ALA A 177 -9.98 -5.71 -1.34
N ASP A 178 -9.59 -6.76 -0.63
CA ASP A 178 -8.97 -7.98 -1.20
C ASP A 178 -9.90 -8.73 -2.13
N ILE A 179 -11.15 -8.84 -1.70
CA ILE A 179 -12.22 -9.49 -2.46
C ILE A 179 -12.58 -8.70 -3.73
N LEU A 180 -12.08 -7.47 -3.84
CA LEU A 180 -12.37 -6.54 -4.91
C LEU A 180 -11.21 -6.40 -5.88
N PHE A 181 -10.17 -7.23 -5.80
CA PHE A 181 -9.10 -7.22 -6.80
C PHE A 181 -9.62 -7.52 -8.22
N SER A 182 -8.91 -6.98 -9.21
CA SER A 182 -9.19 -7.20 -10.64
C SER A 182 -9.22 -8.69 -10.97
N SER A 183 -10.30 -9.14 -11.60
CA SER A 183 -10.47 -10.55 -12.01
C SER A 183 -9.36 -11.01 -12.96
N ASN A 184 -8.82 -10.12 -13.78
CA ASN A 184 -7.71 -10.41 -14.68
C ASN A 184 -6.45 -10.77 -13.89
N LEU A 185 -6.11 -9.99 -12.86
CA LEU A 185 -4.94 -10.27 -12.01
C LEU A 185 -5.13 -11.55 -11.20
N LEU A 186 -6.36 -11.80 -10.71
CA LEU A 186 -6.69 -13.06 -10.05
C LEU A 186 -6.53 -14.26 -10.99
N GLN A 187 -6.91 -14.11 -12.26
CA GLN A 187 -6.77 -15.16 -13.25
C GLN A 187 -5.31 -15.44 -13.59
N VAL A 188 -4.46 -14.41 -13.71
CA VAL A 188 -3.01 -14.55 -13.87
C VAL A 188 -2.39 -15.35 -12.73
N ALA A 189 -2.77 -15.05 -11.47
CA ALA A 189 -2.29 -15.80 -10.32
C ALA A 189 -2.68 -17.28 -10.38
N ARG A 190 -3.94 -17.59 -10.72
CA ARG A 190 -4.43 -18.97 -10.86
C ARG A 190 -3.71 -19.73 -11.98
N ASP A 191 -3.55 -19.09 -13.14
CA ASP A 191 -2.85 -19.67 -14.29
C ASP A 191 -1.38 -19.97 -13.97
N PHE A 192 -0.69 -19.02 -13.31
CA PHE A 192 0.68 -19.23 -12.89
C PHE A 192 0.82 -20.40 -11.91
N ILE A 193 -0.06 -20.47 -10.91
CA ILE A 193 -0.11 -21.60 -9.97
C ILE A 193 -0.30 -22.90 -10.73
N ALA A 194 -1.31 -23.01 -11.61
CA ALA A 194 -1.60 -24.25 -12.32
C ALA A 194 -0.46 -24.74 -13.23
N LYS A 195 0.29 -23.81 -13.85
CA LYS A 195 1.36 -24.13 -14.81
C LYS A 195 2.71 -24.42 -14.15
N ASN A 196 3.03 -23.72 -13.06
CA ASN A 196 4.38 -23.71 -12.50
C ASN A 196 4.47 -24.29 -11.10
N LEU A 197 3.33 -24.42 -10.43
CA LEU A 197 3.22 -24.90 -9.06
C LEU A 197 2.29 -26.11 -9.03
N SER A 198 2.45 -26.97 -8.03
CA SER A 198 1.42 -27.98 -7.72
C SER A 198 0.36 -27.34 -6.81
N PRO A 199 -0.86 -27.91 -6.69
CA PRO A 199 -1.85 -27.48 -5.70
C PRO A 199 -1.29 -27.44 -4.26
N LEU A 200 -0.30 -28.29 -3.98
CA LEU A 200 0.47 -28.28 -2.74
C LEU A 200 1.83 -27.61 -3.00
N PHE A 201 1.98 -26.40 -2.49
CA PHE A 201 3.24 -25.64 -2.53
C PHE A 201 3.42 -24.81 -1.26
N VAL A 202 4.66 -24.41 -1.01
CA VAL A 202 5.05 -23.50 0.08
C VAL A 202 5.33 -22.12 -0.50
N SER A 203 4.83 -21.08 0.18
CA SER A 203 5.08 -19.69 -0.21
C SER A 203 6.05 -19.01 0.75
N VAL A 204 6.93 -18.19 0.17
CA VAL A 204 7.93 -17.42 0.89
C VAL A 204 7.87 -15.98 0.42
N HIS A 205 7.71 -15.05 1.37
CA HIS A 205 7.74 -13.62 1.07
C HIS A 205 8.88 -12.94 1.84
N ILE A 206 9.80 -12.31 1.12
CA ILE A 206 10.98 -11.67 1.70
C ILE A 206 10.93 -10.16 1.49
N ARG A 207 10.98 -9.40 2.59
CA ARG A 207 11.11 -7.94 2.57
C ARG A 207 12.45 -7.49 3.09
N ALA A 208 13.46 -7.53 2.23
CA ALA A 208 14.83 -7.14 2.55
C ALA A 208 14.92 -5.66 2.95
N GLU A 209 14.10 -4.78 2.35
CA GLU A 209 14.12 -3.35 2.68
C GLU A 209 13.82 -3.08 4.16
N ARG A 210 12.97 -3.93 4.77
CA ARG A 210 12.64 -3.82 6.19
C ARG A 210 13.73 -4.42 7.05
N ILE A 211 14.39 -5.50 6.63
CA ILE A 211 15.55 -6.03 7.35
C ILE A 211 16.70 -5.01 7.37
N LEU A 212 16.90 -4.32 6.24
CA LEU A 212 17.83 -3.18 6.14
C LEU A 212 17.40 -1.97 6.98
N GLN A 213 16.15 -1.90 7.41
CA GLN A 213 15.60 -0.82 8.23
C GLN A 213 14.91 -1.37 9.49
N LEU A 214 15.70 -1.64 10.53
CA LEU A 214 15.16 -2.01 11.84
C LEU A 214 14.99 -0.75 12.70
N GLY A 215 13.74 -0.28 12.82
CA GLY A 215 13.42 0.93 13.58
C GLY A 215 14.04 2.19 12.95
N LYS A 216 14.89 2.90 13.71
CA LYS A 216 15.61 4.10 13.25
C LYS A 216 17.01 3.79 12.68
N THR A 217 17.48 2.56 12.79
CA THR A 217 18.86 2.19 12.43
C THR A 217 18.89 1.43 11.11
N ILE A 218 19.80 1.81 10.22
CA ILE A 218 20.06 1.09 8.98
C ILE A 218 20.98 -0.10 9.28
N ARG A 219 20.59 -1.29 8.84
CA ARG A 219 21.43 -2.50 8.90
C ARG A 219 22.07 -2.78 7.55
N ASP A 220 23.09 -3.62 7.58
CA ASP A 220 23.85 -4.00 6.40
C ASP A 220 23.20 -5.19 5.65
N ILE A 221 23.74 -5.44 4.45
CA ILE A 221 23.33 -6.59 3.63
C ILE A 221 23.68 -7.93 4.27
N ALA A 222 24.70 -8.01 5.15
CA ALA A 222 25.07 -9.24 5.83
C ALA A 222 23.94 -9.74 6.73
N THR A 223 23.21 -8.83 7.39
CA THR A 223 22.00 -9.16 8.15
C THR A 223 20.93 -9.77 7.26
N VAL A 224 20.69 -9.20 6.08
CA VAL A 224 19.72 -9.75 5.10
C VAL A 224 20.12 -11.17 4.70
N LYS A 225 21.41 -11.38 4.35
CA LYS A 225 21.95 -12.69 3.99
C LYS A 225 21.72 -13.70 5.12
N LYS A 226 22.06 -13.37 6.37
CA LYS A 226 21.82 -14.22 7.55
C LYS A 226 20.35 -14.60 7.72
N CYS A 227 19.43 -13.65 7.56
CA CYS A 227 18.00 -13.91 7.68
C CYS A 227 17.48 -14.86 6.59
N ILE A 228 17.91 -14.68 5.34
CA ILE A 228 17.56 -15.57 4.23
C ILE A 228 18.19 -16.96 4.42
N SER A 229 19.42 -17.06 4.94
CA SER A 229 20.04 -18.35 5.27
C SER A 229 19.26 -19.11 6.34
N ASN A 230 18.87 -18.44 7.42
CA ASN A 230 18.06 -19.05 8.47
C ASN A 230 16.70 -19.53 7.96
N LEU A 231 16.04 -18.72 7.13
CA LEU A 231 14.80 -19.10 6.45
C LEU A 231 15.01 -20.33 5.57
N THR A 232 16.10 -20.36 4.80
CA THR A 232 16.43 -21.47 3.91
C THR A 232 16.60 -22.78 4.67
N MET A 233 17.38 -22.77 5.76
CA MET A 233 17.58 -23.96 6.60
C MET A 233 16.26 -24.48 7.19
N GLN A 234 15.37 -23.57 7.64
CA GLN A 234 14.06 -23.95 8.16
C GLN A 234 13.12 -24.52 7.09
N LEU A 235 13.18 -23.99 5.87
CA LEU A 235 12.39 -24.49 4.76
C LEU A 235 12.88 -25.86 4.32
N GLN A 236 14.19 -26.08 4.24
CA GLN A 236 14.75 -27.39 3.86
C GLN A 236 14.29 -28.52 4.78
N SER A 237 14.18 -28.29 6.09
CA SER A 237 13.66 -29.30 7.00
C SER A 237 12.16 -29.56 6.82
N THR A 238 11.42 -28.59 6.28
CA THR A 238 9.96 -28.65 6.06
C THR A 238 9.61 -29.25 4.69
N THR A 239 10.39 -28.94 3.64
CA THR A 239 10.10 -29.33 2.25
C THR A 239 10.71 -30.67 1.85
N ASN A 240 11.61 -31.23 2.65
CA ASN A 240 12.26 -32.52 2.41
C ASN A 240 11.67 -33.66 3.28
N VAL A 241 10.44 -33.50 3.76
CA VAL A 241 9.73 -34.53 4.51
C VAL A 241 9.18 -35.57 3.51
N GLY A 242 9.96 -36.64 3.28
CA GLY A 242 9.65 -37.72 2.35
C GLY A 242 10.33 -37.60 0.98
N LYS A 243 10.05 -38.53 0.07
CA LYS A 243 10.65 -38.59 -1.29
C LYS A 243 10.09 -37.55 -2.29
N VAL A 244 9.11 -36.72 -1.89
CA VAL A 244 8.41 -35.80 -2.79
C VAL A 244 8.86 -34.37 -2.51
N SER A 245 9.46 -33.72 -3.51
CA SER A 245 9.88 -32.31 -3.42
C SER A 245 8.66 -31.40 -3.57
N ILE A 246 8.34 -30.63 -2.53
CA ILE A 246 7.26 -29.65 -2.56
C ILE A 246 7.78 -28.35 -3.20
N PRO A 247 7.12 -27.81 -4.25
CA PRO A 247 7.53 -26.54 -4.87
C PRO A 247 7.53 -25.39 -3.86
N VAL A 248 8.56 -24.54 -3.95
CA VAL A 248 8.69 -23.33 -3.12
C VAL A 248 8.54 -22.10 -4.00
N PHE A 249 7.45 -21.36 -3.82
CA PHE A 249 7.26 -20.07 -4.45
C PHE A 249 7.94 -18.96 -3.63
N VAL A 250 8.71 -18.10 -4.28
CA VAL A 250 9.38 -16.96 -3.64
C VAL A 250 8.96 -15.65 -4.32
N ALA A 251 8.42 -14.73 -3.52
CA ALA A 251 8.26 -13.32 -3.86
C ALA A 251 9.16 -12.46 -2.96
N ALA A 252 9.82 -11.47 -3.54
CA ALA A 252 10.77 -10.64 -2.80
C ALA A 252 10.78 -9.18 -3.27
N ASP A 253 10.93 -8.24 -2.33
CA ASP A 253 10.98 -6.82 -2.65
C ASP A 253 12.24 -6.40 -3.43
N PHE A 254 13.30 -7.20 -3.40
CA PHE A 254 14.51 -7.03 -4.20
C PHE A 254 14.41 -7.65 -5.61
N ALA A 255 13.30 -8.30 -5.97
CA ALA A 255 13.03 -8.70 -7.35
C ALA A 255 12.92 -7.47 -8.26
N GLU A 256 12.99 -7.68 -9.58
CA GLU A 256 12.92 -6.62 -10.59
C GLU A 256 11.68 -5.74 -10.42
N PHE A 257 10.50 -6.36 -10.29
CA PHE A 257 9.21 -5.73 -10.06
C PHE A 257 8.86 -5.54 -8.57
N GLY A 258 9.79 -5.80 -7.67
CA GLY A 258 9.62 -5.59 -6.24
C GLY A 258 9.52 -4.11 -5.83
N SER A 259 9.71 -3.81 -4.55
CA SER A 259 9.55 -2.45 -4.02
C SER A 259 10.45 -1.43 -4.75
N SER A 260 9.91 -0.21 -4.96
CA SER A 260 10.63 0.88 -5.62
C SER A 260 11.42 1.75 -4.63
N THR A 261 11.40 1.44 -3.33
CA THR A 261 12.12 2.22 -2.31
C THR A 261 13.64 2.16 -2.50
N ARG A 262 14.35 3.15 -1.93
CA ARG A 262 15.81 3.19 -1.96
C ARG A 262 16.45 1.93 -1.38
N LEU A 263 15.93 1.42 -0.27
CA LEU A 263 16.50 0.25 0.41
C LEU A 263 16.24 -1.05 -0.37
N ALA A 264 15.05 -1.20 -0.95
CA ALA A 264 14.77 -2.32 -1.85
C ALA A 264 15.67 -2.28 -3.09
N ARG A 265 15.93 -1.10 -3.67
CA ARG A 265 16.90 -0.94 -4.76
C ARG A 265 18.32 -1.32 -4.35
N SER A 266 18.73 -0.99 -3.11
CA SER A 266 20.02 -1.43 -2.58
C SER A 266 20.09 -2.96 -2.47
N ALA A 267 19.04 -3.60 -1.93
CA ALA A 267 18.97 -5.06 -1.87
C ALA A 267 18.93 -5.72 -3.26
N ARG A 268 18.31 -5.08 -4.26
CA ARG A 268 18.26 -5.56 -5.65
C ARG A 268 19.62 -5.67 -6.32
N LYS A 269 20.60 -4.84 -5.92
CA LYS A 269 22.00 -5.00 -6.40
C LYS A 269 22.61 -6.34 -5.97
N GLU A 270 22.05 -6.93 -4.91
CA GLU A 270 22.49 -8.19 -4.30
C GLU A 270 21.54 -9.34 -4.66
N THR A 271 20.66 -9.20 -5.65
CA THR A 271 19.70 -10.26 -6.02
C THR A 271 20.40 -11.59 -6.34
N LYS A 272 21.50 -11.59 -7.11
CA LYS A 272 22.24 -12.82 -7.42
C LYS A 272 22.73 -13.56 -6.17
N PRO A 273 23.49 -12.93 -5.25
CA PRO A 273 23.93 -13.61 -4.03
C PRO A 273 22.77 -13.99 -3.10
N LEU A 274 21.71 -13.18 -3.00
CA LEU A 274 20.53 -13.51 -2.17
C LEU A 274 19.77 -14.72 -2.73
N MET A 275 19.59 -14.81 -4.05
CA MET A 275 18.97 -15.96 -4.70
C MET A 275 19.85 -17.21 -4.62
N LYS A 276 21.18 -17.06 -4.61
CA LYS A 276 22.11 -18.19 -4.40
C LYS A 276 21.90 -18.85 -3.03
N ILE A 277 21.61 -18.07 -1.99
CA ILE A 277 21.31 -18.60 -0.64
C ILE A 277 20.03 -19.46 -0.68
N LEU A 278 19.01 -19.03 -1.43
CA LEU A 278 17.76 -19.78 -1.61
C LEU A 278 17.90 -20.98 -2.57
N GLY A 279 19.00 -21.07 -3.32
CA GLY A 279 19.24 -22.09 -4.36
C GLY A 279 18.92 -23.53 -3.96
N PRO A 280 19.26 -24.00 -2.73
CA PRO A 280 18.93 -25.35 -2.29
C PRO A 280 17.42 -25.67 -2.27
N LEU A 281 16.55 -24.66 -2.22
CA LEU A 281 15.09 -24.83 -2.27
C LEU A 281 14.54 -24.94 -3.70
N ARG A 282 15.37 -24.67 -4.72
CA ARG A 282 14.96 -24.55 -6.12
C ARG A 282 13.73 -23.64 -6.29
N PRO A 283 13.81 -22.39 -5.84
CA PRO A 283 12.63 -21.52 -5.75
C PRO A 283 12.06 -21.18 -7.12
N VAL A 284 10.75 -21.15 -7.21
CA VAL A 284 9.98 -20.64 -8.35
C VAL A 284 9.59 -19.20 -8.06
N SER A 285 9.88 -18.29 -8.98
CA SER A 285 9.47 -16.88 -8.87
C SER A 285 8.55 -16.50 -10.03
N PHE A 286 7.60 -15.62 -9.75
CA PHE A 286 6.69 -15.11 -10.77
C PHE A 286 7.47 -14.29 -11.81
N GLN A 287 7.17 -14.49 -13.09
CA GLN A 287 7.79 -13.78 -14.22
C GLN A 287 6.74 -12.89 -14.88
N PRO A 288 6.65 -11.59 -14.52
CA PRO A 288 5.60 -10.69 -15.03
C PRO A 288 5.55 -10.54 -16.55
N SER A 289 6.70 -10.62 -17.22
CA SER A 289 6.81 -10.50 -18.68
C SER A 289 6.05 -11.59 -19.43
N ALA A 290 5.93 -12.81 -18.86
CA ALA A 290 5.15 -13.89 -19.45
C ALA A 290 3.63 -13.59 -19.52
N TYR A 291 3.18 -12.58 -18.79
CA TYR A 291 1.78 -12.14 -18.70
C TYR A 291 1.60 -10.68 -19.17
N ASN A 292 2.59 -10.09 -19.85
CA ASN A 292 2.59 -8.69 -20.27
C ASN A 292 2.34 -7.69 -19.12
N LEU A 293 2.76 -8.03 -17.90
CA LEU A 293 2.62 -7.16 -16.73
C LEU A 293 3.89 -6.32 -16.56
N THR A 294 3.73 -5.00 -16.59
CA THR A 294 4.82 -4.03 -16.41
C THR A 294 4.66 -3.15 -15.17
N ASP A 295 3.46 -3.14 -14.57
CA ASP A 295 3.16 -2.33 -13.39
C ASP A 295 3.45 -3.09 -12.08
N ARG A 296 4.27 -2.49 -11.19
CA ARG A 296 4.67 -3.13 -9.92
C ARG A 296 3.50 -3.38 -8.96
N GLY A 297 2.45 -2.57 -9.02
CA GLY A 297 1.25 -2.77 -8.19
C GLY A 297 0.42 -3.95 -8.67
N ALA A 298 0.28 -4.13 -9.99
CA ALA A 298 -0.37 -5.29 -10.58
C ALA A 298 0.39 -6.58 -10.24
N VAL A 299 1.73 -6.56 -10.41
CA VAL A 299 2.60 -7.68 -10.00
C VAL A 299 2.44 -7.99 -8.51
N ALA A 300 2.46 -6.97 -7.65
CA ALA A 300 2.30 -7.17 -6.20
C ALA A 300 0.94 -7.82 -5.84
N ILE A 301 -0.15 -7.52 -6.56
CA ILE A 301 -1.45 -8.17 -6.36
C ILE A 301 -1.41 -9.62 -6.81
N VAL A 302 -0.79 -9.92 -7.96
CA VAL A 302 -0.63 -11.30 -8.45
C VAL A 302 0.19 -12.11 -7.47
N GLU A 303 1.37 -11.63 -7.08
CA GLU A 303 2.24 -12.28 -6.11
C GLU A 303 1.53 -12.48 -4.76
N MET A 304 0.79 -11.50 -4.28
CA MET A 304 -0.01 -11.62 -3.06
C MET A 304 -1.02 -12.76 -3.13
N ASN A 305 -1.72 -12.90 -4.27
CA ASN A 305 -2.68 -13.98 -4.47
C ASN A 305 -2.02 -15.35 -4.62
N ILE A 306 -0.83 -15.43 -5.22
CA ILE A 306 -0.03 -16.66 -5.24
C ILE A 306 0.40 -17.02 -3.81
N LEU A 307 0.97 -16.07 -3.07
CA LEU A 307 1.41 -16.25 -1.68
C LEU A 307 0.29 -16.77 -0.79
N ALA A 308 -0.89 -16.16 -0.87
CA ALA A 308 -2.06 -16.53 -0.07
C ALA A 308 -2.67 -17.90 -0.43
N SER A 309 -2.36 -18.44 -1.61
CA SER A 309 -2.90 -19.72 -2.09
C SER A 309 -2.08 -20.95 -1.67
N ALA A 310 -0.91 -20.76 -1.07
CA ALA A 310 -0.06 -21.86 -0.63
C ALA A 310 -0.65 -22.63 0.54
N LYS A 311 -0.09 -23.82 0.79
CA LYS A 311 -0.42 -24.61 2.00
C LYS A 311 0.27 -24.07 3.25
N HIS A 312 1.47 -23.52 3.08
CA HIS A 312 2.27 -22.93 4.13
C HIS A 312 2.82 -21.59 3.69
N LEU A 313 2.89 -20.64 4.61
CA LEU A 313 3.45 -19.32 4.35
C LEU A 313 4.60 -19.01 5.31
N PHE A 314 5.74 -18.66 4.73
CA PHE A 314 6.89 -18.11 5.44
C PHE A 314 7.07 -16.65 5.06
N VAL A 315 7.24 -15.81 6.07
CA VAL A 315 7.43 -14.36 5.87
C VAL A 315 8.67 -13.88 6.60
N VAL A 316 9.47 -13.05 5.94
CA VAL A 316 10.65 -12.40 6.53
C VAL A 316 10.61 -10.89 6.32
N GLY A 317 10.90 -10.10 7.35
CA GLY A 317 11.12 -8.64 7.28
C GLY A 317 9.98 -7.76 7.80
N GLY A 318 8.73 -8.22 7.78
CA GLY A 318 7.56 -7.53 8.35
C GLY A 318 7.02 -6.33 7.56
N GLY A 319 6.22 -5.51 8.25
CA GLY A 319 5.60 -4.30 7.73
C GLY A 319 4.21 -4.50 7.09
N THR A 320 3.57 -3.39 6.72
CA THR A 320 2.14 -3.35 6.37
C THR A 320 1.78 -4.21 5.16
N PHE A 321 2.59 -4.21 4.10
CA PHE A 321 2.33 -5.03 2.92
C PHE A 321 2.44 -6.52 3.22
N GLN A 322 3.42 -6.94 4.00
CA GLN A 322 3.55 -8.36 4.38
C GLN A 322 2.45 -8.76 5.39
N GLY A 323 2.08 -7.87 6.32
CA GLY A 323 0.90 -8.09 7.17
C GLY A 323 -0.38 -8.26 6.35
N TRP A 324 -0.50 -7.55 5.23
CA TRP A 324 -1.61 -7.72 4.29
C TRP A 324 -1.61 -9.12 3.66
N VAL A 325 -0.47 -9.59 3.14
CA VAL A 325 -0.30 -10.96 2.62
C VAL A 325 -0.69 -12.01 3.68
N VAL A 326 -0.21 -11.86 4.91
CA VAL A 326 -0.52 -12.79 6.01
C VAL A 326 -2.03 -12.85 6.28
N ASN A 327 -2.69 -11.69 6.37
CA ASN A 327 -4.14 -11.67 6.60
C ASN A 327 -4.92 -12.36 5.48
N GLN A 328 -4.50 -12.17 4.22
CA GLN A 328 -5.12 -12.89 3.10
C GLN A 328 -4.91 -14.40 3.18
N PHE A 329 -3.69 -14.83 3.49
CA PHE A 329 -3.38 -16.25 3.68
C PHE A 329 -4.25 -16.87 4.77
N LEU A 330 -4.34 -16.23 5.94
CA LEU A 330 -5.14 -16.72 7.07
C LEU A 330 -6.63 -16.81 6.70
N LYS A 331 -7.18 -15.76 6.07
CA LYS A 331 -8.58 -15.74 5.61
C LYS A 331 -8.86 -16.83 4.59
N LYS A 332 -7.97 -17.02 3.61
CA LYS A 332 -8.17 -18.00 2.53
C LYS A 332 -8.05 -19.45 3.01
N ASN A 333 -7.24 -19.68 4.04
CA ASN A 333 -7.04 -21.00 4.63
C ASN A 333 -7.91 -21.26 5.87
N ASN A 334 -8.85 -20.37 6.20
CA ASN A 334 -9.72 -20.46 7.39
C ASN A 334 -8.94 -20.68 8.71
N ILE A 335 -7.79 -20.02 8.86
CA ILE A 335 -6.93 -20.12 10.04
C ILE A 335 -7.28 -18.96 10.99
N GLU A 336 -7.62 -19.28 12.24
CA GLU A 336 -7.91 -18.26 13.25
C GLU A 336 -6.65 -17.44 13.62
N HIS A 337 -6.82 -16.12 13.74
CA HIS A 337 -5.73 -15.17 13.99
C HIS A 337 -4.91 -15.44 15.28
N ARG A 338 -5.50 -16.14 16.26
CA ARG A 338 -4.89 -16.40 17.58
C ARG A 338 -4.15 -17.74 17.67
N SER A 339 -4.29 -18.66 16.72
CA SER A 339 -3.92 -20.06 16.95
C SER A 339 -2.56 -20.51 16.38
N THR A 340 -1.86 -19.77 15.52
CA THR A 340 -0.67 -20.34 14.84
C THR A 340 0.51 -19.41 14.52
N VAL A 341 0.60 -18.19 15.08
CA VAL A 341 1.72 -17.30 14.73
C VAL A 341 3.01 -17.67 15.47
N LYS A 342 3.85 -18.52 14.88
CA LYS A 342 5.22 -18.79 15.35
C LYS A 342 6.20 -17.81 14.71
N CYS A 343 6.25 -16.58 15.19
CA CYS A 343 7.32 -15.64 14.81
C CYS A 343 8.57 -15.89 15.67
N ARG A 344 9.72 -16.07 15.03
CA ARG A 344 11.02 -16.27 15.68
C ARG A 344 12.02 -15.33 15.06
N SER A 345 12.67 -14.47 15.85
CA SER A 345 13.76 -13.54 15.48
C SER A 345 13.36 -12.07 15.29
N GLU A 346 13.63 -11.27 16.33
CA GLU A 346 13.66 -9.81 16.25
C GLU A 346 14.76 -9.31 15.29
N GLN A 347 15.85 -10.08 15.10
CA GLN A 347 16.95 -9.71 14.21
C GLN A 347 16.50 -9.59 12.74
N CYS A 348 15.48 -10.33 12.34
CA CYS A 348 14.93 -10.30 10.97
C CYS A 348 13.66 -9.43 10.86
N ASN A 349 13.42 -8.55 11.85
CA ASN A 349 12.15 -7.90 12.20
C ASN A 349 11.04 -8.89 12.56
N ASN A 350 10.77 -9.84 11.68
CA ASN A 350 9.82 -10.93 11.82
C ASN A 350 10.29 -12.05 10.89
N LEU A 351 10.40 -13.27 11.40
CA LEU A 351 10.43 -14.50 10.61
C LEU A 351 9.30 -15.37 11.15
N CYS A 352 8.20 -15.47 10.40
CA CYS A 352 7.00 -16.15 10.86
C CYS A 352 6.60 -17.27 9.90
N TYR A 353 6.04 -18.32 10.48
CA TYR A 353 5.52 -19.50 9.80
C TYR A 353 4.06 -19.69 10.15
N PHE A 354 3.24 -20.00 9.14
CA PHE A 354 1.80 -20.19 9.23
C PHE A 354 1.37 -21.50 8.56
#